data_AF-A0A9E5PZ39-F1
#
_entry.id   AF-A0A9E5PZ39-F1
#
_cell.length_a   1.000
_cell.length_b   1.000
_cell.length_c   1.000
_cell.angle_alpha   90.00
_cell.angle_beta   90.00
_cell.angle_gamma   90.00
#
_symmetry.space_group_name_H-M   'P 1'
#
loop_
_entity.id
_entity.type
_entity.pdbx_description
1 polymer ?
#
loop_
_entity_poly.entity_id
_entity_poly.type
_entity_poly.pdbx_seq_one_letter_code
_entity_poly.pdbx_strand_id
1 'polypeptide(L)' 'PRLSKAGDARMRAALYLPAVVAIRHNPDVRALYERLVASGKAKMSALGAAMRKLVHICFG' A
#
# COMPACT_ATOMS: atom_id res chain seq x y z
N PRO A 1 -3.58 6.31 13.80
CA PRO A 1 -4.52 5.29 13.28
C PRO A 1 -3.79 3.97 12.99
N ARG A 2 -4.30 2.85 13.52
CA ARG A 2 -3.67 1.53 13.43
C ARG A 2 -4.16 0.81 12.17
N LEU A 3 -3.27 0.14 11.45
CA LEU A 3 -3.65 -0.68 10.30
C LEU A 3 -4.53 -1.86 10.77
N SER A 4 -5.70 -2.04 10.14
CA SER A 4 -6.60 -3.15 10.46
C SER A 4 -5.96 -4.50 10.09
N LYS A 5 -6.11 -5.50 10.97
CA LYS A 5 -5.66 -6.88 10.75
C LYS A 5 -6.73 -7.76 10.09
N ALA A 6 -7.86 -7.18 9.66
CA ALA A 6 -8.99 -7.93 9.12
C ALA A 6 -8.72 -8.58 7.75
N GLY A 7 -7.67 -8.17 7.02
CA GLY A 7 -7.35 -8.75 5.71
C GLY A 7 -6.63 -10.11 5.81
N ASP A 8 -6.88 -11.01 4.83
CA ASP A 8 -6.24 -12.33 4.74
C ASP A 8 -4.70 -12.20 4.72
N ALA A 9 -4.04 -12.98 5.59
CA ALA A 9 -2.60 -12.90 5.78
C ALA A 9 -1.80 -13.33 4.55
N ARG A 10 -2.29 -14.30 3.77
CA ARG A 10 -1.67 -14.76 2.52
C ARG A 10 -1.77 -13.68 1.45
N MET A 11 -2.92 -13.00 1.34
CA MET A 11 -3.05 -11.87 0.41
C MET A 11 -2.09 -10.74 0.76
N ARG A 12 -1.94 -10.38 2.04
CA ARG A 12 -0.98 -9.36 2.46
C ARG A 12 0.47 -9.74 2.12
N ALA A 13 0.82 -11.01 2.30
CA ALA A 13 2.14 -11.52 1.94
C ALA A 13 2.37 -11.45 0.42
N ALA A 14 1.40 -11.91 -0.38
CA ALA A 14 1.46 -11.89 -1.84
C ALA A 14 1.54 -10.46 -2.40
N LEU A 15 0.84 -9.50 -1.79
CA LEU A 15 0.79 -8.10 -2.23
C LEU A 15 1.94 -7.24 -1.72
N TYR A 16 2.77 -7.74 -0.80
CA TYR A 16 3.88 -6.96 -0.23
C TYR A 16 4.91 -6.55 -1.27
N LEU A 17 5.49 -7.52 -1.99
CA LEU A 17 6.51 -7.25 -2.98
C LEU A 17 5.95 -6.42 -4.17
N PRO A 18 4.77 -6.75 -4.75
CA PRO A 18 4.13 -5.90 -5.75
C PRO A 18 3.91 -4.46 -5.30
N ALA A 19 3.48 -4.23 -4.06
CA ALA A 19 3.28 -2.88 -3.55
C ALA A 19 4.59 -2.09 -3.42
N VAL A 20 5.69 -2.74 -3.00
CA VAL A 20 7.01 -2.10 -2.92
C VAL A 20 7.51 -1.70 -4.31
N VAL A 21 7.33 -2.58 -5.32
CA VAL A 21 7.68 -2.29 -6.72
C VAL A 21 6.81 -1.15 -7.27
N ALA A 22 5.50 -1.19 -7.02
CA ALA A 22 4.57 -0.16 -7.47
C ALA A 22 4.89 1.22 -6.88
N ILE A 23 5.35 1.32 -5.63
CA ILE A 23 5.81 2.59 -5.05
C ILE A 23 6.99 3.20 -5.85
N ARG A 24 7.83 2.37 -6.48
CA ARG A 24 8.98 2.86 -7.27
C ARG A 24 8.60 3.24 -8.70
N HIS A 25 7.74 2.44 -9.33
CA HIS A 25 7.49 2.54 -10.77
C HIS A 25 6.13 3.14 -11.14
N ASN A 26 5.13 3.07 -10.25
CA ASN A 26 3.79 3.60 -10.50
C ASN A 26 3.63 4.96 -9.79
N PRO A 27 3.46 6.07 -10.55
CA PRO A 27 3.38 7.41 -9.98
C PRO A 27 2.16 7.61 -9.07
N ASP A 28 1.03 6.94 -9.32
CA ASP A 28 -0.17 7.07 -8.50
C ASP A 28 0.00 6.43 -7.12
N VAL A 29 0.59 5.23 -7.11
CA VAL A 29 0.88 4.50 -5.86
C VAL A 29 1.96 5.23 -5.07
N ARG A 30 2.99 5.74 -5.77
CA ARG A 30 4.05 6.55 -5.16
C ARG A 30 3.50 7.82 -4.51
N ALA A 31 2.69 8.59 -5.22
CA ALA A 31 2.09 9.82 -4.71
C ALA A 31 1.23 9.55 -3.46
N LEU A 32 0.45 8.46 -3.46
CA LEU A 32 -0.31 8.05 -2.27
C LEU A 32 0.60 7.73 -1.09
N TYR A 33 1.65 6.94 -1.32
CA TYR A 33 2.59 6.54 -0.28
C TYR A 33 3.32 7.75 0.32
N GLU A 34 3.88 8.61 -0.52
CA GLU A 34 4.60 9.81 -0.12
C GLU A 34 3.69 10.77 0.65
N ARG A 35 2.45 11.00 0.18
CA ARG A 35 1.46 11.81 0.90
C ARG A 35 1.16 11.27 2.31
N LEU A 36 1.03 9.95 2.44
CA LEU A 36 0.74 9.33 3.73
C LEU A 36 1.95 9.39 4.68
N VAL A 37 3.15 9.16 4.17
CA VAL A 37 4.38 9.31 4.96
C VAL A 37 4.59 10.77 5.39
N ALA A 38 4.37 11.73 4.49
CA ALA A 38 4.43 13.15 4.79
C ALA A 38 3.38 13.56 5.85
N SER A 39 2.21 12.93 5.86
CA SER A 39 1.19 13.12 6.92
C SER A 39 1.51 12.43 8.25
N GLY A 40 2.74 11.91 8.44
CA GLY A 40 3.20 11.28 9.67
C GLY A 40 2.71 9.86 9.89
N LYS A 41 2.18 9.17 8.85
CA LYS A 41 1.76 7.77 8.99
C LYS A 41 2.99 6.86 9.02
N ALA A 42 2.89 5.80 9.82
CA ALA A 42 3.89 4.75 9.83
C ALA A 42 4.07 4.16 8.43
N LYS A 43 5.32 3.91 8.02
CA LYS A 43 5.67 3.35 6.70
C LYS A 43 4.88 2.08 6.36
N MET A 44 4.67 1.20 7.34
CA MET A 44 3.87 -0.01 7.17
C MET A 44 2.38 0.26 6.93
N SER A 45 1.82 1.30 7.54
CA SER A 45 0.44 1.71 7.26
C SER A 45 0.30 2.33 5.87
N ALA A 46 1.29 3.11 5.43
CA ALA A 46 1.34 3.67 4.08
C ALA A 46 1.50 2.56 3.03
N LEU A 47 2.31 1.54 3.31
CA LEU A 47 2.44 0.35 2.46
C LEU A 47 1.13 -0.45 2.37
N GLY A 48 0.40 -0.60 3.48
CA GLY A 48 -0.93 -1.22 3.46
C GLY A 48 -1.93 -0.46 2.58
N ALA A 49 -1.86 0.87 2.57
CA ALA A 49 -2.66 1.69 1.66
C ALA A 49 -2.22 1.54 0.20
N ALA A 50 -0.91 1.41 -0.06
CA ALA A 50 -0.38 1.12 -1.38
C ALA A 50 -0.85 -0.26 -1.91
N MET A 51 -0.86 -1.30 -1.07
CA MET A 51 -1.42 -2.62 -1.41
C MET A 51 -2.88 -2.50 -1.83
N ARG A 52 -3.70 -1.78 -1.04
CA ARG A 52 -5.11 -1.54 -1.37
C ARG A 52 -5.27 -0.82 -2.70
N LYS A 53 -4.49 0.25 -2.95
CA LYS A 53 -4.51 1.00 -4.21
C LYS A 53 -4.13 0.12 -5.40
N LEU A 54 -3.16 -0.76 -5.24
CA LEU A 54 -2.73 -1.71 -6.27
C LEU A 54 -3.86 -2.67 -6.66
N VAL A 55 -4.59 -3.23 -5.67
CA VAL A 55 -5.75 -4.09 -5.94
C VAL A 55 -6.83 -3.34 -6.72
N HIS A 56 -7.15 -2.10 -6.35
CA HIS A 56 -8.11 -1.27 -7.10
C HIS A 56 -7.64 -0.94 -8.52
N ILE A 57 -6.34 -0.73 -8.74
CA ILE A 57 -5.81 -0.52 -10.10
C ILE A 57 -5.97 -1.79 -10.95
N CYS A 58 -5.77 -2.97 -10.36
CA CYS A 58 -5.89 -4.24 -11.09
C CYS A 58 -7.33 -4.69 -11.33
N PHE A 59 -8.25 -4.42 -10.39
CA PHE A 59 -9.59 -5.03 -10.38
C PHE A 59 -10.76 -4.04 -10.35
N GLY A 60 -10.52 -2.74 -10.15
CA GLY A 60 -11.56 -1.70 -10.05
C GLY A 60 -11.93 -1.34 -8.62
#